data_AF-D8JYZ6-F1
#
_entry.id   AF-D8JYZ6-F1
#
_cell.length_a   1.000
_cell.length_b   1.000
_cell.length_c   1.000
_cell.angle_alpha   90.00
_cell.angle_beta   90.00
_cell.angle_gamma   90.00
#
_symmetry.space_group_name_H-M   'P 1'
#
loop_
_entity.id
_entity.type
_entity.pdbx_description
1 polymer ?
#
loop_
_entity_poly.entity_id
_entity_poly.type
_entity_poly.pdbx_seq_one_letter_code
_entity_poly.pdbx_strand_id
1 'polypeptide(L)' 'MKKDELAKLQAYLRKTFGAPSLEVRPQPKKDDMAEVFINGEFVAALYREEDEGEISYQLQMAILDMDLEGV' A
#
# COMPACT_ATOMS: atom_id res chain seq x y z
N MET A 1 -0.81 -2.57 -12.04
CA MET A 1 0.32 -2.84 -11.15
C MET A 1 0.90 -4.19 -11.50
N LYS A 2 2.10 -4.19 -12.08
CA LYS A 2 2.82 -5.43 -12.44
C LYS A 2 3.53 -6.01 -11.21
N LYS A 3 3.90 -7.29 -11.25
CA LYS A 3 4.60 -7.98 -10.15
C LYS A 3 5.86 -7.24 -9.68
N ASP A 4 6.66 -6.74 -10.61
CA ASP A 4 7.91 -6.01 -10.29
C ASP A 4 7.63 -4.65 -9.65
N GLU A 5 6.51 -4.01 -10.01
CA GLU A 5 6.04 -2.74 -9.46
C GLU A 5 5.63 -2.92 -8.00
N LEU A 6 4.83 -3.96 -7.72
CA LEU A 6 4.44 -4.34 -6.36
C LEU A 6 5.64 -4.66 -5.47
N ALA A 7 6.62 -5.40 -6.00
CA ALA A 7 7.85 -5.73 -5.26
C ALA A 7 8.68 -4.48 -4.92
N LYS A 8 8.80 -3.52 -5.86
CA LYS A 8 9.47 -2.24 -5.62
C LYS A 8 8.74 -1.39 -4.58
N LEU A 9 7.41 -1.29 -4.68
CA LEU A 9 6.58 -0.56 -3.72
C LEU A 9 6.73 -1.15 -2.31
N GLN A 10 6.65 -2.48 -2.18
CA GLN A 10 6.84 -3.16 -0.90
C GLN A 10 8.23 -2.87 -0.31
N ALA A 11 9.30 -2.99 -1.10
CA ALA A 11 10.65 -2.70 -0.62
C ALA A 11 10.82 -1.23 -0.19
N TYR A 12 10.24 -0.30 -0.95
CA TYR A 12 10.24 1.12 -0.62
C TYR A 12 9.49 1.38 0.70
N LEU A 13 8.24 0.90 0.83
CA LEU A 13 7.43 1.12 2.03
C LEU A 13 8.03 0.47 3.28
N ARG A 14 8.60 -0.74 3.17
CA ARG A 14 9.35 -1.38 4.27
C ARG A 14 10.49 -0.51 4.77
N LYS A 15 11.27 0.06 3.84
CA LYS A 15 12.39 0.96 4.15
C LYS A 15 11.88 2.27 4.77
N THR A 16 10.86 2.88 4.18
CA THR A 16 10.34 4.20 4.58
C THR A 16 9.72 4.17 5.97
N PHE A 17 8.93 3.14 6.29
CA PHE A 17 8.24 3.03 7.58
C PHE A 17 9.00 2.20 8.62
N GLY A 18 10.14 1.61 8.27
CA GLY A 18 10.86 0.70 9.17
C GLY A 18 10.04 -0.52 9.57
N ALA A 19 9.18 -1.01 8.67
CA ALA A 19 8.22 -2.10 8.92
C ALA A 19 8.55 -3.33 8.05
N PRO A 20 9.46 -4.24 8.48
CA PRO A 20 9.88 -5.39 7.67
C PRO A 20 8.77 -6.38 7.30
N SER A 21 7.72 -6.45 8.13
CA SER A 21 6.54 -7.29 7.92
C SER A 21 5.50 -6.68 6.99
N LEU A 22 5.73 -5.47 6.46
CA LEU A 22 4.82 -4.82 5.52
C LEU A 22 4.73 -5.62 4.23
N GLU A 23 3.52 -5.86 3.73
CA GLU A 23 3.24 -6.55 2.48
C GLU A 23 2.39 -5.67 1.57
N VAL A 24 2.69 -5.66 0.27
CA VAL A 24 1.83 -5.02 -0.74
C VAL A 24 1.20 -6.13 -1.57
N ARG A 25 -0.12 -6.30 -1.43
CA ARG A 25 -0.88 -7.37 -2.06
C ARG A 25 -1.71 -6.80 -3.24
N PRO A 26 -1.67 -7.42 -4.43
CA PRO A 26 -2.45 -6.95 -5.57
C PRO A 26 -3.94 -7.12 -5.35
N GLN A 27 -4.74 -6.22 -5.92
CA GLN A 27 -6.19 -6.41 -5.99
C GLN A 27 -6.54 -7.31 -7.20
N PRO A 28 -7.24 -8.45 -7.05
CA PRO A 28 -7.48 -9.39 -8.16
C PRO A 28 -8.35 -8.87 -9.32
N LYS A 29 -9.19 -7.88 -9.05
CA LYS A 29 -10.18 -7.26 -9.95
C LYS A 29 -9.77 -5.86 -10.44
N LYS A 30 -8.75 -5.25 -9.83
CA LYS A 30 -8.31 -3.88 -10.12
C LYS A 30 -6.80 -3.86 -10.28
N ASP A 31 -6.33 -3.64 -11.50
CA ASP A 31 -4.90 -3.61 -11.77
C ASP A 31 -4.25 -2.31 -11.28
N ASP A 32 -4.98 -1.22 -11.15
CA ASP A 32 -4.53 0.06 -10.61
C ASP A 32 -4.52 0.13 -9.07
N MET A 33 -4.84 -0.96 -8.37
CA MET A 33 -4.97 -0.98 -6.91
C MET A 33 -4.18 -2.13 -6.26
N ALA A 34 -3.65 -1.86 -5.08
CA ALA A 34 -3.11 -2.82 -4.15
C ALA A 34 -3.55 -2.49 -2.72
N GLU A 35 -3.39 -3.47 -1.83
CA GLU A 35 -3.69 -3.36 -0.41
C GLU A 35 -2.38 -3.54 0.37
N VAL A 36 -2.17 -2.70 1.37
CA VAL A 36 -0.99 -2.77 2.25
C VAL A 36 -1.39 -3.43 3.55
N PHE A 37 -0.61 -4.42 3.96
CA PHE A 37 -0.76 -5.13 5.21
C PHE A 37 0.49 -4.99 6.08
N ILE A 38 0.34 -4.95 7.39
CA ILE A 38 1.45 -5.05 8.34
C ILE A 38 1.09 -6.13 9.36
N ASN A 39 1.98 -7.10 9.58
CA ASN A 39 1.71 -8.26 10.45
C ASN A 39 0.42 -9.03 10.10
N GLY A 40 0.01 -8.98 8.83
CA GLY A 40 -1.22 -9.63 8.35
C GLY A 40 -2.50 -8.81 8.50
N GLU A 41 -2.45 -7.62 9.09
CA GLU A 41 -3.58 -6.69 9.22
C GLU A 41 -3.60 -5.68 8.08
N PHE A 42 -4.78 -5.37 7.56
CA PHE A 42 -4.95 -4.35 6.51
C PHE A 42 -4.74 -2.96 7.12
N VAL A 43 -3.90 -2.13 6.48
CA VAL A 43 -3.56 -0.80 7.01
C VAL A 43 -3.81 0.33 6.02
N ALA A 44 -3.75 0.08 4.71
CA ALA A 44 -3.93 1.12 3.71
C ALA A 44 -4.26 0.56 2.33
N ALA A 45 -4.97 1.35 1.54
CA ALA A 45 -5.07 1.14 0.10
C ALA A 45 -3.90 1.84 -0.62
N LEU A 46 -3.46 1.27 -1.73
CA LEU A 46 -2.43 1.85 -2.59
C LEU A 46 -2.98 1.92 -4.02
N TYR A 47 -2.96 3.11 -4.61
CA TYR A 47 -3.45 3.36 -5.97
C TYR A 47 -2.28 3.73 -6.88
N ARG A 48 -2.29 3.20 -8.09
CA ARG A 48 -1.39 3.60 -9.18
C ARG A 48 -2.14 4.60 -10.04
N GLU A 49 -1.53 5.75 -10.26
CA GLU A 49 -2.05 6.76 -11.16
C GLU A 49 -1.07 6.99 -12.29
N GLU A 50 -1.61 7.29 -13.47
CA GLU A 50 -0.84 7.65 -14.64
C GLU A 50 -1.48 8.88 -15.25
N ASP A 51 -0.77 10.00 -15.19
CA ASP A 51 -1.23 11.29 -15.69
C ASP A 51 -0.14 11.91 -16.56
N GLU A 52 -0.49 12.32 -17.78
CA GLU A 52 0.44 12.85 -18.78
C GLU A 52 1.73 12.01 -19.01
N GLY A 53 1.68 10.70 -18.77
CA GLY A 53 2.82 9.77 -18.91
C GLY A 53 3.70 9.68 -17.66
N GLU A 54 3.38 10.40 -16.60
CA GLU A 54 3.99 10.28 -15.28
C GLU A 54 3.23 9.28 -14.41
N ILE A 55 3.96 8.31 -13.85
CA ILE A 55 3.38 7.32 -12.94
C ILE A 55 3.61 7.80 -11.51
N SER A 56 2.53 7.89 -10.74
CA SER A 56 2.57 8.16 -9.30
C SER A 56 1.82 7.07 -8.52
N TYR A 57 2.04 7.04 -7.20
CA TYR A 57 1.37 6.09 -6.32
C TYR A 57 0.82 6.81 -5.09
N GLN A 58 -0.45 6.60 -4.80
CA GLN A 58 -1.12 7.17 -3.63
C GLN A 58 -1.35 6.10 -2.58
N LEU A 59 -0.79 6.29 -1.38
CA LEU A 59 -1.08 5.47 -0.22
C LEU A 59 -2.15 6.16 0.63
N GLN A 60 -3.31 5.54 0.79
CA GLN A 60 -4.42 6.06 1.59
C GLN A 60 -4.67 5.16 2.79
N MET A 61 -4.43 5.70 3.99
CA MET A 61 -4.76 5.09 5.27
C MET A 61 -5.95 5.83 5.87
N ALA A 62 -7.02 5.10 6.14
CA ALA A 62 -8.10 5.62 6.97
C ALA A 62 -7.77 5.33 8.43
N ILE A 63 -7.92 6.34 9.29
CA ILE A 63 -7.83 6.20 10.74
C ILE A 63 -9.21 6.55 11.28
N LEU A 64 -9.87 5.58 11.91
CA LEU A 64 -11.16 5.76 12.56
C LEU A 64 -10.95 6.01 14.05
N ASP A 65 -11.95 6.63 14.69
CA ASP A 65 -11.88 6.93 16.13
C ASP A 65 -11.64 5.67 16.98
N MET A 66 -12.27 4.55 16.61
CA MET A 66 -12.09 3.25 17.26
C MET A 66 -10.65 2.70 17.15
N ASP A 67 -9.90 3.09 16.12
CA ASP A 67 -8.50 2.64 15.95
C ASP A 67 -7.55 3.38 16.92
N LEU A 68 -8.02 4.49 17.49
CA LEU A 68 -7.29 5.29 18.48
C LEU A 68 -7.61 4.87 19.92
N GLU A 69 -8.61 4.00 20.13
CA GLU A 69 -8.94 3.50 21.46
C GLU A 69 -7.84 2.55 21.96
N GLY A 70 -7.21 2.90 23.09
CA GLY A 70 -6.23 2.03 23.75
C GLY A 70 -4.78 2.14 23.27
N VAL A 71 -4.46 3.18 22.50
CA VAL A 71 -3.09 3.53 22.05
C VAL A 71 -2.46 4.58 22.96
#